data_AF-A0A3M1EUB0-F1
#
_entry.id   AF-A0A3M1EUB0-F1
#
_cell.length_a   1.000
_cell.length_b   1.000
_cell.length_c   1.000
_cell.angle_alpha   90.00
_cell.angle_beta   90.00
_cell.angle_gamma   90.00
#
_symmetry.space_group_name_H-M   'P 1'
#
loop_
_entity.id
_entity.type
_entity.pdbx_description
1 polymer ?
#
loop_
_entity_poly.entity_id
_entity_poly.type
_entity_poly.pdbx_seq_one_letter_code
_entity_poly.pdbx_strand_id
1 'polypeptide(L)'
;AWEAYNEPVADTPDKMKRLADFEAERTRLLAEAGIRSVVGNFATGHPPLELWPHFAPALDAVRQYGGFLGLHEYSAPIMQFGFGALQPDNGADQGDEGWLTVRYRKAYRHYLSPMGYGDTPLLITECGIDGMIGNRPGPPDARGWKDFVNTWLANGLRNDPPGVYMDQLIWYDSQLQQDDYVRGAAIFVAGASPGWEPYDILGRTAELLQQYLQVHPQPAS
;
A
#
# COMPACT_ATOMS: atom_id res chain seq x y z
N ALA A 1 -10.76 -3.08 -11.66
CA ALA A 1 -11.89 -2.57 -10.85
C ALA A 1 -11.85 -1.05 -10.88
N TRP A 2 -12.93 -0.35 -10.52
CA TRP A 2 -12.95 1.12 -10.50
C TRP A 2 -12.71 1.64 -9.09
N GLU A 3 -11.82 2.60 -8.98
CA GLU A 3 -11.47 3.31 -7.76
C GLU A 3 -12.36 4.54 -7.55
N ALA A 4 -12.53 4.95 -6.30
CA ALA A 4 -13.29 6.14 -5.92
C ALA A 4 -12.36 7.36 -5.80
N TYR A 5 -12.37 8.01 -4.64
CA TYR A 5 -11.44 9.08 -4.32
C TYR A 5 -10.05 8.51 -4.03
N ASN A 6 -9.04 9.24 -4.50
CA ASN A 6 -7.65 9.02 -4.09
C ASN A 6 -7.48 9.51 -2.65
N GLU A 7 -6.99 8.67 -1.75
CA GLU A 7 -6.61 9.02 -0.37
C GLU A 7 -7.69 9.81 0.40
N PRO A 8 -8.92 9.28 0.53
CA PRO A 8 -9.95 9.95 1.30
C PRO A 8 -9.56 10.06 2.78
N VAL A 9 -9.79 11.23 3.36
CA VAL A 9 -9.48 11.49 4.78
C VAL A 9 -10.68 11.10 5.65
N ALA A 10 -10.60 9.93 6.26
CA ALA A 10 -11.58 9.40 7.21
C ALA A 10 -10.99 9.28 8.63
N ASP A 11 -10.67 10.42 9.24
CA ASP A 11 -9.98 10.55 10.53
C ASP A 11 -10.93 10.66 11.75
N THR A 12 -12.25 10.56 11.53
CA THR A 12 -13.25 10.52 12.61
C THR A 12 -14.31 9.46 12.34
N PRO A 13 -15.01 8.97 13.37
CA PRO A 13 -16.13 8.04 13.19
C PRO A 13 -17.19 8.52 12.19
N ASP A 14 -17.55 9.81 12.24
CA ASP A 14 -18.57 10.37 11.36
C ASP A 14 -18.11 10.45 9.90
N LYS A 15 -16.85 10.84 9.65
CA LYS A 15 -16.29 10.86 8.30
C LYS A 15 -16.18 9.45 7.74
N MET A 16 -15.74 8.49 8.56
CA MET A 16 -15.62 7.09 8.18
C MET A 16 -16.96 6.47 7.82
N LYS A 17 -18.01 6.71 8.62
CA LYS A 17 -19.38 6.23 8.31
C LYS A 17 -19.92 6.83 7.00
N ARG A 18 -19.75 8.15 6.80
CA ARG A 18 -20.19 8.82 5.57
C ARG A 18 -19.48 8.27 4.33
N LEU A 19 -18.17 8.03 4.44
CA LEU A 19 -17.40 7.40 3.37
C LEU A 19 -17.89 5.96 3.12
N ALA A 20 -18.16 5.20 4.18
CA ALA A 20 -18.65 3.83 4.07
C ALA A 20 -20.00 3.75 3.35
N ASP A 21 -20.96 4.61 3.74
CA ASP A 21 -22.28 4.67 3.10
C ASP A 21 -22.18 5.08 1.63
N PHE A 22 -21.31 6.05 1.31
CA PHE A 22 -21.03 6.46 -0.06
C PHE A 22 -20.43 5.32 -0.90
N GLU A 23 -19.40 4.64 -0.39
CA GLU A 23 -18.74 3.54 -1.09
C GLU A 23 -19.66 2.32 -1.26
N ALA A 24 -20.53 2.05 -0.28
CA ALA A 24 -21.52 1.00 -0.36
C ALA A 24 -22.49 1.23 -1.52
N GLU A 25 -23.06 2.44 -1.62
CA GLU A 25 -24.00 2.79 -2.69
C GLU A 25 -23.31 2.86 -4.06
N ARG A 26 -22.09 3.42 -4.12
CA ARG A 26 -21.28 3.43 -5.34
C ARG A 26 -20.98 2.02 -5.82
N THR A 27 -20.62 1.11 -4.91
CA THR A 27 -20.33 -0.29 -5.24
C THR A 27 -21.58 -0.99 -5.79
N ARG A 28 -22.75 -0.76 -5.18
CA ARG A 28 -24.04 -1.27 -5.68
C ARG A 28 -24.33 -0.81 -7.11
N LEU A 29 -24.18 0.50 -7.38
CA LEU A 29 -24.42 1.08 -8.71
C LEU A 29 -23.41 0.58 -9.77
N LEU A 30 -22.14 0.43 -9.41
CA LEU A 30 -21.13 -0.14 -10.31
C LEU A 30 -21.45 -1.61 -10.63
N ALA A 31 -21.94 -2.36 -9.66
CA ALA A 31 -22.32 -3.76 -9.85
C ALA A 31 -23.52 -3.92 -10.81
N GLU A 32 -24.50 -3.02 -10.77
CA GLU A 32 -25.60 -2.99 -11.76
C GLU A 32 -25.08 -2.80 -13.19
N ALA A 33 -23.94 -2.12 -13.36
CA ALA A 33 -23.25 -1.95 -14.63
C ALA A 33 -22.22 -3.07 -14.95
N GLY A 34 -22.12 -4.11 -14.11
CA GLY A 34 -21.16 -5.20 -14.27
C GLY A 34 -19.71 -4.81 -13.95
N ILE A 35 -19.49 -3.72 -13.21
CA ILE A 35 -18.18 -3.19 -12.86
C ILE A 35 -17.87 -3.50 -11.40
N ARG A 36 -16.70 -4.09 -11.13
CA ARG A 36 -16.19 -4.30 -9.76
C ARG A 36 -15.63 -3.00 -9.19
N SER A 37 -15.90 -2.75 -7.91
CA SER A 37 -15.43 -1.58 -7.17
C SER A 37 -14.15 -1.87 -6.38
N VAL A 38 -13.29 -0.86 -6.22
CA VAL A 38 -12.29 -0.77 -5.16
C VAL A 38 -12.73 0.36 -4.22
N VAL A 39 -12.81 0.07 -2.92
CA VAL A 39 -13.24 1.03 -1.89
C VAL A 39 -12.09 1.39 -0.96
N GLY A 40 -12.14 2.58 -0.36
CA GLY A 40 -11.23 2.97 0.72
C GLY A 40 -10.00 3.73 0.24
N ASN A 41 -9.16 3.14 -0.62
CA ASN A 41 -7.92 3.74 -1.17
C ASN A 41 -7.19 4.66 -0.18
N PHE A 42 -7.07 4.22 1.07
CA PHE A 42 -6.61 5.07 2.15
C PHE A 42 -5.11 5.32 2.02
N ALA A 43 -4.69 6.56 2.29
CA ALA A 43 -3.28 6.93 2.35
C ALA A 43 -2.51 6.09 3.37
N THR A 44 -1.21 5.99 3.17
CA THR A 44 -0.32 5.32 4.12
C THR A 44 -0.48 5.87 5.55
N GLY A 45 -0.51 4.96 6.53
CA GLY A 45 -0.73 5.28 7.93
C GLY A 45 -2.18 5.57 8.31
N HIS A 46 -3.10 5.66 7.33
CA HIS A 46 -4.51 5.95 7.54
C HIS A 46 -5.41 4.76 7.16
N PRO A 47 -6.67 4.73 7.63
CA PRO A 47 -7.22 5.55 8.72
C PRO A 47 -6.65 5.07 10.07
N PRO A 48 -6.88 5.80 11.19
CA PRO A 48 -6.68 5.25 12.53
C PRO A 48 -7.34 3.87 12.66
N LEU A 49 -6.63 2.90 13.22
CA LEU A 49 -7.02 1.48 13.17
C LEU A 49 -8.38 1.24 13.85
N GLU A 50 -8.67 1.96 14.92
CA GLU A 50 -9.92 1.90 15.66
C GLU A 50 -11.16 2.34 14.87
N LEU A 51 -10.98 2.95 13.70
CA LEU A 51 -12.10 3.39 12.85
C LEU A 51 -12.56 2.32 11.85
N TRP A 52 -11.82 1.24 11.64
CA TRP A 52 -12.22 0.15 10.74
C TRP A 52 -13.64 -0.39 10.97
N PRO A 53 -14.14 -0.54 12.21
CA PRO A 53 -15.53 -0.96 12.45
C PRO A 53 -16.59 -0.05 11.83
N HIS A 54 -16.28 1.23 11.64
CA HIS A 54 -17.20 2.17 11.00
C HIS A 54 -17.25 2.05 9.48
N PHE A 55 -16.37 1.25 8.87
CA PHE A 55 -16.33 1.00 7.43
C PHE A 55 -17.13 -0.23 6.97
N ALA A 56 -17.80 -0.93 7.91
CA ALA A 56 -18.55 -2.15 7.64
C ALA A 56 -19.51 -2.06 6.44
N PRO A 57 -20.29 -0.97 6.23
CA PRO A 57 -21.17 -0.88 5.05
C PRO A 57 -20.45 -1.03 3.70
N ALA A 58 -19.26 -0.45 3.55
CA ALA A 58 -18.47 -0.58 2.31
C ALA A 58 -17.91 -1.99 2.14
N LEU A 59 -17.48 -2.61 3.24
CA LEU A 59 -16.98 -4.00 3.24
C LEU A 59 -18.09 -5.00 2.89
N ASP A 60 -19.30 -4.80 3.42
CA ASP A 60 -20.48 -5.60 3.08
C ASP A 60 -20.79 -5.51 1.59
N ALA A 61 -20.78 -4.28 1.02
CA ALA A 61 -21.02 -4.08 -0.40
C ALA A 61 -19.95 -4.74 -1.27
N VAL A 62 -18.66 -4.62 -0.89
CA VAL A 62 -17.57 -5.31 -1.57
C VAL A 62 -17.75 -6.83 -1.56
N ARG A 63 -18.13 -7.42 -0.43
CA ARG A 63 -18.39 -8.87 -0.34
C ARG A 63 -19.59 -9.28 -1.18
N GLN A 64 -20.67 -8.50 -1.14
CA GLN A 64 -21.90 -8.79 -1.88
C GLN A 64 -21.70 -8.74 -3.40
N TYR A 65 -20.88 -7.80 -3.88
CA TYR A 65 -20.73 -7.51 -5.31
C TYR A 65 -19.35 -7.87 -5.90
N GLY A 66 -18.51 -8.58 -5.15
CA GLY A 66 -17.20 -9.05 -5.62
C GLY A 66 -16.20 -7.92 -5.89
N GLY A 67 -16.20 -6.89 -5.05
CA GLY A 67 -15.24 -5.79 -5.09
C GLY A 67 -13.91 -6.07 -4.37
N PHE A 68 -13.18 -5.00 -4.09
CA PHE A 68 -11.90 -5.03 -3.37
C PHE A 68 -11.83 -3.91 -2.34
N LEU A 69 -11.10 -4.13 -1.26
CA LEU A 69 -10.54 -3.06 -0.44
C LEU A 69 -9.26 -2.53 -1.12
N GLY A 70 -9.06 -1.23 -1.14
CA GLY A 70 -7.86 -0.57 -1.65
C GLY A 70 -7.10 0.16 -0.55
N LEU A 71 -5.76 0.11 -0.58
CA LEU A 71 -4.86 0.82 0.33
C LEU A 71 -3.61 1.32 -0.38
N HIS A 72 -3.03 2.40 0.11
CA HIS A 72 -1.73 2.91 -0.32
C HIS A 72 -0.67 2.61 0.74
N GLU A 73 0.47 2.06 0.32
CA GLU A 73 1.57 1.70 1.23
C GLU A 73 2.93 2.22 0.73
N TYR A 74 3.40 3.26 1.40
CA TYR A 74 4.69 3.89 1.16
C TYR A 74 5.57 3.81 2.39
N SER A 75 6.89 3.81 2.21
CA SER A 75 7.84 4.05 3.31
C SER A 75 9.12 4.67 2.77
N ALA A 76 9.98 5.19 3.64
CA ALA A 76 11.25 5.80 3.24
C ALA A 76 12.25 5.81 4.40
N PRO A 77 13.58 5.77 4.13
CA PRO A 77 14.22 5.75 2.82
C PRO A 77 14.28 4.35 2.17
N ILE A 78 13.86 3.32 2.89
CA ILE A 78 13.74 1.93 2.43
C ILE A 78 12.32 1.45 2.76
N MET A 79 11.79 0.48 2.01
CA MET A 79 10.40 0.06 2.25
C MET A 79 10.23 -0.62 3.61
N GLN A 80 11.29 -1.20 4.19
CA GLN A 80 11.27 -1.83 5.51
C GLN A 80 11.22 -0.85 6.68
N PHE A 81 11.41 0.45 6.45
CA PHE A 81 11.31 1.43 7.54
C PHE A 81 9.88 1.41 8.09
N GLY A 82 9.73 1.28 9.41
CA GLY A 82 8.42 1.10 10.02
C GLY A 82 7.86 -0.34 9.98
N PHE A 83 8.64 -1.36 9.63
CA PHE A 83 8.25 -2.77 9.66
C PHE A 83 9.00 -3.57 10.75
N GLY A 84 8.28 -4.39 11.51
CA GLY A 84 8.87 -5.27 12.53
C GLY A 84 9.76 -4.51 13.52
N ALA A 85 11.02 -4.89 13.60
CA ALA A 85 12.05 -4.27 14.44
C ALA A 85 12.49 -2.85 13.99
N LEU A 86 12.10 -2.39 12.80
CA LEU A 86 12.47 -1.07 12.25
C LEU A 86 11.42 0.02 12.52
N GLN A 87 10.54 -0.17 13.50
CA GLN A 87 9.55 0.83 13.87
C GLN A 87 10.13 1.94 14.78
N PRO A 88 9.81 3.22 14.52
CA PRO A 88 10.40 4.36 15.23
C PRO A 88 9.95 4.47 16.70
N ASP A 89 8.70 4.09 17.01
CA ASP A 89 8.16 4.12 18.38
C ASP A 89 7.78 2.70 18.83
N ASN A 90 8.33 2.31 19.99
CA ASN A 90 7.90 1.25 20.95
C ASN A 90 9.01 0.30 21.40
N GLY A 91 10.20 0.30 20.80
CA GLY A 91 11.29 -0.60 21.21
C GLY A 91 10.94 -2.10 21.19
N ALA A 92 9.77 -2.44 20.65
CA ALA A 92 9.24 -3.79 20.55
C ALA A 92 9.12 -4.12 19.07
N ASP A 93 9.90 -5.10 18.65
CA ASP A 93 9.69 -5.80 17.40
C ASP A 93 8.22 -6.26 17.34
N GLN A 94 7.49 -5.82 16.32
CA GLN A 94 6.10 -6.23 16.09
C GLN A 94 6.01 -7.38 15.08
N GLY A 95 7.11 -8.13 14.94
CA GLY A 95 7.19 -9.32 14.12
C GLY A 95 7.01 -9.00 12.64
N ASP A 96 5.95 -9.54 12.06
CA ASP A 96 5.64 -9.42 10.64
C ASP A 96 4.64 -8.29 10.34
N GLU A 97 4.42 -7.36 11.27
CA GLU A 97 3.55 -6.21 11.06
C GLU A 97 4.33 -4.91 10.91
N GLY A 98 3.85 -4.02 10.04
CA GLY A 98 4.38 -2.66 9.92
C GLY A 98 3.37 -1.58 10.26
N TRP A 99 3.87 -0.35 10.38
CA TRP A 99 3.06 0.86 10.52
C TRP A 99 2.88 1.61 9.20
N LEU A 100 3.83 1.48 8.28
CA LEU A 100 3.84 2.15 6.98
C LEU A 100 3.47 1.17 5.88
N THR A 101 4.42 0.35 5.43
CA THR A 101 4.16 -0.83 4.60
C THR A 101 3.74 -2.02 5.46
N VAL A 102 2.93 -2.92 4.91
CA VAL A 102 2.39 -4.10 5.58
C VAL A 102 1.56 -3.74 6.82
N ARG A 103 0.97 -2.53 6.81
CA ARG A 103 0.08 -2.06 7.88
C ARG A 103 -1.27 -2.74 7.79
N TYR A 104 -1.67 -3.17 6.59
CA TYR A 104 -2.92 -3.90 6.39
C TYR A 104 -3.03 -5.12 7.31
N ARG A 105 -1.93 -5.79 7.67
CA ARG A 105 -1.97 -6.92 8.62
C ARG A 105 -2.60 -6.53 9.96
N LYS A 106 -2.30 -5.34 10.47
CA LYS A 106 -2.92 -4.80 11.70
C LYS A 106 -4.41 -4.57 11.53
N ALA A 107 -4.80 -3.97 10.42
CA ALA A 107 -6.21 -3.74 10.08
C ALA A 107 -6.97 -5.08 10.01
N TYR A 108 -6.43 -6.05 9.26
CA TYR A 108 -7.02 -7.36 9.08
C TYR A 108 -7.09 -8.13 10.39
N ARG A 109 -5.96 -8.35 11.07
CA ARG A 109 -5.88 -9.21 12.26
C ARG A 109 -6.65 -8.66 13.45
N HIS A 110 -6.61 -7.35 13.69
CA HIS A 110 -7.19 -6.77 14.90
C HIS A 110 -8.61 -6.24 14.71
N TYR A 111 -9.06 -6.01 13.47
CA TYR A 111 -10.38 -5.43 13.21
C TYR A 111 -11.18 -6.21 12.17
N LEU A 112 -10.68 -6.36 10.94
CA LEU A 112 -11.49 -6.95 9.86
C LEU A 112 -11.81 -8.44 10.12
N SER A 113 -10.80 -9.25 10.45
CA SER A 113 -10.97 -10.68 10.73
C SER A 113 -11.90 -10.94 11.93
N PRO A 114 -11.76 -10.28 13.10
CA PRO A 114 -12.72 -10.40 14.20
C PRO A 114 -14.16 -10.01 13.84
N MET A 115 -14.35 -9.08 12.89
CA MET A 115 -15.66 -8.69 12.37
C MET A 115 -16.18 -9.61 11.26
N GLY A 116 -15.40 -10.62 10.85
CA GLY A 116 -15.77 -11.57 9.80
C GLY A 116 -15.39 -11.14 8.38
N TYR A 117 -14.58 -10.10 8.20
CA TYR A 117 -14.10 -9.56 6.92
C TYR A 117 -12.66 -9.98 6.55
N GLY A 118 -12.10 -10.97 7.24
CA GLY A 118 -10.69 -11.39 7.06
C GLY A 118 -10.34 -11.94 5.67
N ASP A 119 -11.35 -12.33 4.90
CA ASP A 119 -11.25 -12.83 3.53
C ASP A 119 -11.50 -11.74 2.46
N THR A 120 -11.69 -10.48 2.88
CA THR A 120 -11.95 -9.37 1.95
C THR A 120 -10.75 -9.18 1.02
N PRO A 121 -10.93 -9.28 -0.32
CA PRO A 121 -9.83 -9.09 -1.26
C PRO A 121 -9.20 -7.71 -1.16
N LEU A 122 -7.88 -7.65 -1.00
CA LEU A 122 -7.09 -6.41 -0.90
C LEU A 122 -6.32 -6.14 -2.20
N LEU A 123 -6.34 -4.89 -2.64
CA LEU A 123 -5.41 -4.33 -3.61
C LEU A 123 -4.59 -3.24 -2.95
N ILE A 124 -3.28 -3.29 -3.12
CA ILE A 124 -2.42 -2.14 -2.80
C ILE A 124 -2.40 -1.25 -4.06
N THR A 125 -3.27 -0.25 -4.11
CA THR A 125 -3.49 0.57 -5.31
C THR A 125 -2.36 1.55 -5.58
N GLU A 126 -1.53 1.83 -4.57
CA GLU A 126 -0.26 2.51 -4.73
C GLU A 126 0.77 2.00 -3.72
N CYS A 127 2.02 1.78 -4.16
CA CYS A 127 3.14 1.50 -3.28
C CYS A 127 4.46 2.04 -3.81
N GLY A 128 5.44 2.13 -2.90
CA GLY A 128 6.81 2.49 -3.25
C GLY A 128 7.53 3.22 -2.14
N ILE A 129 8.47 4.09 -2.53
CA ILE A 129 9.20 4.94 -1.60
C ILE A 129 8.77 6.37 -1.79
N ASP A 130 8.20 6.93 -0.73
CA ASP A 130 7.78 8.32 -0.67
C ASP A 130 8.53 9.06 0.44
N GLY A 131 9.36 10.00 0.02
CA GLY A 131 10.11 10.90 0.88
C GLY A 131 9.22 11.88 1.64
N MET A 132 7.94 12.04 1.29
CA MET A 132 6.99 12.83 2.09
C MET A 132 6.65 12.17 3.45
N ILE A 133 7.01 10.90 3.65
CA ILE A 133 6.95 10.25 4.96
C ILE A 133 7.82 11.03 5.97
N GLY A 134 7.20 11.43 7.08
CA GLY A 134 7.86 12.15 8.17
C GLY A 134 8.64 11.24 9.12
N ASN A 135 9.44 11.84 10.01
CA ASN A 135 10.22 11.16 11.06
C ASN A 135 11.07 9.98 10.55
N ARG A 136 11.76 10.17 9.44
CA ARG A 136 12.61 9.17 8.77
C ARG A 136 14.05 9.65 8.62
N PRO A 137 15.04 8.76 8.43
CA PRO A 137 16.38 9.16 8.02
C PRO A 137 16.43 9.61 6.54
N GLY A 138 17.57 10.20 6.15
CA GLY A 138 17.82 10.70 4.80
C GLY A 138 17.50 12.19 4.62
N PRO A 139 17.59 12.72 3.39
CA PRO A 139 17.38 14.15 3.12
C PRO A 139 15.95 14.58 3.51
N PRO A 140 15.78 15.71 4.20
CA PRO A 140 14.46 16.19 4.63
C PRO A 140 13.60 16.67 3.45
N ASP A 141 14.22 17.04 2.34
CA ASP A 141 13.60 17.53 1.10
C ASP A 141 13.44 16.44 0.02
N ALA A 142 13.84 15.20 0.33
CA ALA A 142 13.63 14.06 -0.57
C ALA A 142 12.13 13.85 -0.84
N ARG A 143 11.81 13.60 -2.11
CA ARG A 143 10.45 13.33 -2.60
C ARG A 143 10.31 11.88 -3.00
N GLY A 144 11.06 11.41 -3.97
CA GLY A 144 10.94 10.03 -4.47
C GLY A 144 12.14 9.16 -4.14
N TRP A 145 12.08 7.89 -4.53
CA TRP A 145 13.15 6.92 -4.29
C TRP A 145 14.52 7.38 -4.81
N LYS A 146 14.56 8.13 -5.91
CA LYS A 146 15.81 8.63 -6.51
C LYS A 146 16.56 9.61 -5.61
N ASP A 147 15.86 10.29 -4.72
CA ASP A 147 16.47 11.24 -3.80
C ASP A 147 17.23 10.53 -2.66
N PHE A 148 17.02 9.22 -2.48
CA PHE A 148 17.69 8.40 -1.47
C PHE A 148 18.93 7.67 -1.98
N VAL A 149 19.30 7.80 -3.25
CA VAL A 149 20.44 7.08 -3.84
C VAL A 149 21.74 7.30 -3.05
N ASN A 150 22.05 8.56 -2.71
CA ASN A 150 23.24 8.88 -1.92
C ASN A 150 23.13 8.34 -0.48
N THR A 151 21.92 8.33 0.09
CA THR A 151 21.67 7.73 1.41
C THR A 151 21.93 6.23 1.38
N TRP A 152 21.45 5.51 0.37
CA TRP A 152 21.67 4.07 0.23
C TRP A 152 23.17 3.74 0.07
N LEU A 153 23.88 4.47 -0.79
CA LEU A 153 25.32 4.29 -0.98
C LEU A 153 26.10 4.55 0.31
N ALA A 154 25.78 5.63 1.04
CA ALA A 154 26.44 5.96 2.29
C ALA A 154 26.19 4.93 3.40
N ASN A 155 25.07 4.22 3.35
CA ASN A 155 24.72 3.16 4.30
C ASN A 155 25.19 1.76 3.84
N GLY A 156 26.01 1.68 2.78
CA GLY A 156 26.62 0.43 2.34
C GLY A 156 25.66 -0.51 1.61
N LEU A 157 24.54 0.01 1.10
CA LEU A 157 23.72 -0.74 0.14
C LEU A 157 24.48 -0.85 -1.20
N ARG A 158 23.99 -1.69 -2.10
CA ARG A 158 24.66 -1.99 -3.39
C ARG A 158 24.96 -0.73 -4.22
N ASN A 159 26.09 -0.78 -4.94
CA ASN A 159 26.48 0.23 -5.93
C ASN A 159 25.73 0.04 -7.27
N ASP A 160 24.40 -0.04 -7.20
CA ASP A 160 23.47 -0.15 -8.31
C ASP A 160 22.08 0.34 -7.84
N PRO A 161 21.79 1.65 -7.91
CA PRO A 161 20.60 2.21 -7.28
C PRO A 161 19.25 1.69 -7.83
N PRO A 162 19.06 1.50 -9.14
CA PRO A 162 17.89 0.77 -9.66
C PRO A 162 17.73 -0.61 -9.02
N GLY A 163 18.85 -1.31 -8.84
CA GLY A 163 18.89 -2.58 -8.13
C GLY A 163 18.53 -2.47 -6.66
N VAL A 164 18.96 -1.42 -5.94
CA VAL A 164 18.56 -1.18 -4.54
C VAL A 164 17.05 -1.07 -4.46
N TYR A 165 16.44 -0.26 -5.33
CA TYR A 165 15.00 -0.06 -5.34
C TYR A 165 14.25 -1.35 -5.71
N MET A 166 14.78 -2.14 -6.65
CA MET A 166 14.23 -3.46 -6.95
C MET A 166 14.29 -4.40 -5.73
N ASP A 167 15.37 -4.39 -4.95
CA ASP A 167 15.47 -5.20 -3.73
C ASP A 167 14.36 -4.82 -2.72
N GLN A 168 13.93 -3.55 -2.70
CA GLN A 168 12.79 -3.10 -1.88
C GLN A 168 11.47 -3.70 -2.37
N LEU A 169 11.23 -3.67 -3.68
CA LEU A 169 10.03 -4.24 -4.29
C LEU A 169 9.98 -5.76 -4.12
N ILE A 170 11.10 -6.45 -4.26
CA ILE A 170 11.20 -7.91 -4.03
C ILE A 170 10.87 -8.25 -2.58
N TRP A 171 11.43 -7.50 -1.63
CA TRP A 171 11.08 -7.69 -0.23
C TRP A 171 9.58 -7.46 0.00
N TYR A 172 9.02 -6.39 -0.54
CA TYR A 172 7.61 -6.06 -0.33
C TYR A 172 6.69 -7.13 -0.93
N ASP A 173 6.95 -7.56 -2.17
CA ASP A 173 6.23 -8.67 -2.80
C ASP A 173 6.31 -9.96 -1.97
N SER A 174 7.47 -10.28 -1.39
CA SER A 174 7.61 -11.43 -0.48
C SER A 174 6.75 -11.33 0.78
N GLN A 175 6.42 -10.11 1.24
CA GLN A 175 5.47 -9.92 2.33
C GLN A 175 4.03 -10.11 1.84
N LEU A 176 3.67 -9.50 0.72
CA LEU A 176 2.32 -9.60 0.15
C LEU A 176 1.94 -11.05 -0.18
N GLN A 177 2.87 -11.86 -0.70
CA GLN A 177 2.62 -13.27 -1.03
C GLN A 177 2.33 -14.17 0.18
N GLN A 178 2.61 -13.71 1.41
CA GLN A 178 2.28 -14.46 2.62
C GLN A 178 0.80 -14.30 3.04
N ASP A 179 0.07 -13.36 2.43
CA ASP A 179 -1.32 -13.04 2.76
C ASP A 179 -2.24 -13.33 1.56
N ASP A 180 -3.00 -14.42 1.63
CA ASP A 180 -3.83 -14.95 0.52
C ASP A 180 -4.98 -14.03 0.07
N TYR A 181 -5.37 -13.08 0.92
CA TYR A 181 -6.35 -12.05 0.62
C TYR A 181 -5.76 -10.89 -0.20
N VAL A 182 -4.44 -10.76 -0.34
CA VAL A 182 -3.80 -9.75 -1.20
C VAL A 182 -3.82 -10.21 -2.65
N ARG A 183 -4.40 -9.39 -3.54
CA ARG A 183 -4.60 -9.72 -4.96
C ARG A 183 -3.68 -8.98 -5.92
N GLY A 184 -2.93 -8.00 -5.44
CA GLY A 184 -1.96 -7.29 -6.25
C GLY A 184 -1.53 -5.96 -5.64
N ALA A 185 -0.48 -5.38 -6.23
CA ALA A 185 0.04 -4.08 -5.88
C ALA A 185 0.41 -3.29 -7.15
N ALA A 186 0.25 -1.97 -7.11
CA ALA A 186 0.68 -1.08 -8.19
C ALA A 186 1.75 -0.11 -7.70
N ILE A 187 2.88 -0.07 -8.40
CA ILE A 187 4.02 0.78 -8.06
C ILE A 187 3.79 2.20 -8.60
N PHE A 188 3.89 3.19 -7.74
CA PHE A 188 3.86 4.60 -8.14
C PHE A 188 5.30 5.10 -8.39
N VAL A 189 5.72 5.41 -9.63
CA VAL A 189 4.94 5.39 -10.89
C VAL A 189 5.85 5.08 -12.09
N ALA A 190 5.30 4.51 -13.15
CA ALA A 190 5.98 4.38 -14.44
C ALA A 190 5.50 5.47 -15.40
N GLY A 191 6.42 6.28 -15.92
CA GLY A 191 6.08 7.39 -16.82
C GLY A 191 5.58 8.60 -16.04
N ALA A 192 6.44 9.11 -15.16
CA ALA A 192 6.09 10.21 -14.28
C ALA A 192 5.71 11.47 -15.07
N SER A 193 4.67 12.15 -14.61
CA SER A 193 4.31 13.48 -15.09
C SER A 193 5.21 14.55 -14.45
N PRO A 194 5.27 15.79 -15.00
CA PRO A 194 6.12 16.84 -14.47
C PRO A 194 5.92 17.07 -12.96
N GLY A 195 7.02 17.04 -12.21
CA GLY A 195 7.02 17.13 -10.75
C GLY A 195 6.98 15.78 -10.01
N TRP A 196 6.92 14.65 -10.72
CA TRP A 196 6.96 13.30 -10.14
C TRP A 196 8.19 12.48 -10.59
N GLU A 197 9.13 13.10 -11.30
CA GLU A 197 10.34 12.47 -11.82
C GLU A 197 11.17 11.74 -10.76
N PRO A 198 11.27 12.21 -9.50
CA PRO A 198 11.97 11.48 -8.44
C PRO A 198 11.38 10.09 -8.13
N TYR A 199 10.12 9.84 -8.48
CA TYR A 199 9.42 8.56 -8.25
C TYR A 199 9.51 7.60 -9.44
N ASP A 200 9.86 8.08 -10.63
CA ASP A 200 9.70 7.30 -11.88
C ASP A 200 10.54 6.01 -11.86
N ILE A 201 9.90 4.88 -12.18
CA ILE A 201 10.52 3.55 -12.26
C ILE A 201 10.92 3.14 -13.68
N LEU A 202 10.74 4.00 -14.69
CA LEU A 202 11.19 3.70 -16.06
C LEU A 202 12.73 3.55 -16.16
N GLY A 203 13.16 3.00 -17.30
CA GLY A 203 14.57 2.68 -17.55
C GLY A 203 14.98 1.38 -16.88
N ARG A 204 16.17 1.36 -16.27
CA ARG A 204 16.76 0.13 -15.72
C ARG A 204 15.89 -0.53 -14.64
N THR A 205 15.18 0.25 -13.83
CA THR A 205 14.28 -0.28 -12.80
C THR A 205 13.14 -1.10 -13.41
N ALA A 206 12.50 -0.60 -14.48
CA ALA A 206 11.45 -1.32 -15.20
C ALA A 206 11.96 -2.61 -15.86
N GLU A 207 13.18 -2.61 -16.40
CA GLU A 207 13.82 -3.83 -16.94
C GLU A 207 14.01 -4.90 -15.86
N LEU A 208 14.48 -4.50 -14.68
CA LEU A 208 14.66 -5.41 -13.53
C LEU A 208 13.31 -5.96 -13.05
N LEU A 209 12.29 -5.12 -12.96
CA LEU A 209 10.93 -5.54 -12.60
C LEU A 209 10.37 -6.55 -13.60
N GLN A 210 10.54 -6.31 -14.90
CA GLN A 210 10.11 -7.24 -15.94
C GLN A 210 10.82 -8.60 -15.82
N GLN A 211 12.13 -8.60 -15.56
CA GLN A 211 12.91 -9.82 -15.33
C GLN A 211 12.42 -10.59 -14.10
N TYR A 212 12.12 -9.89 -13.01
CA TYR A 212 11.58 -10.49 -11.79
C TYR A 212 10.23 -11.18 -12.05
N LEU A 213 9.30 -10.50 -12.73
CA LEU A 213 7.96 -11.02 -13.02
C LEU A 213 7.96 -12.21 -14.00
N GLN A 214 8.98 -12.32 -14.87
CA GLN A 214 9.11 -13.47 -15.79
C GLN A 214 9.41 -14.79 -15.08
N VAL A 215 10.04 -14.73 -13.89
CA VAL A 215 10.42 -15.92 -13.12
C VAL A 215 9.62 -16.10 -11.83
N HIS A 216 8.82 -15.11 -11.45
CA HIS A 216 7.83 -15.15 -10.36
C HIS A 216 6.43 -14.77 -10.90
N PRO A 217 5.81 -15.61 -11.75
CA PRO A 217 4.49 -15.30 -12.29
C PRO A 217 3.45 -15.25 -11.16
N GLN A 218 2.51 -14.31 -11.27
CA GLN A 218 1.41 -14.22 -10.31
C GLN A 218 0.59 -15.54 -10.30
N PRO A 219 0.06 -15.96 -9.14
CA PRO A 219 -0.90 -17.05 -9.10
C PRO A 219 -2.06 -16.75 -10.04
N ALA A 220 -2.45 -17.71 -10.89
CA ALA A 220 -3.58 -17.52 -11.79
C ALA A 220 -4.84 -17.15 -10.99
N SER A 221 -5.45 -16.01 -11.35
CA SER A 221 -6.68 -15.47 -10.76
C SER A 221 -7.90 -16.33 -11.01
#